data_AF-A0A2H0VT75-F1
#
_entry.id   AF-A0A2H0VT75-F1
#
_cell.length_a   1.000
_cell.length_b   1.000
_cell.length_c   1.000
_cell.angle_alpha   90.00
_cell.angle_beta   90.00
_cell.angle_gamma   90.00
#
_symmetry.space_group_name_H-M   'P 1'
#
loop_
_entity.id
_entity.type
_entity.pdbx_description
1 polymer ?
#
loop_
_entity_poly.entity_id
_entity_poly.type
_entity_poly.pdbx_seq_one_letter_code
_entity_poly.pdbx_strand_id
1 'polypeptide(L)'
;MRLKSLVFGLIALSLIVSAFAETTKVTGANQYGEVTLDTLDGVGLIKLNATTVETINLTGSLITQDAQIGTLNVIGEANLKGTTIQNAGSVMGSLQATRSTFQNTLTILSQKALFTTSTLEAITVKRDSGYKGKQILELRHHTIINGPIHFESGKGEVIVHPTCQVLGEVTGGKVIKKH
;
A
#
# COMPACT_ATOMS: atom_id res chain seq x y z
N MET A 1 -15.49 -57.71 44.16
CA MET A 1 -14.43 -58.43 43.44
C MET A 1 -13.97 -57.57 42.26
N ARG A 2 -12.74 -57.03 42.37
CA ARG A 2 -11.81 -56.52 41.34
C ARG A 2 -12.33 -55.85 40.04
N LEU A 3 -12.04 -54.55 39.96
CA LEU A 3 -11.25 -53.84 38.93
C LEU A 3 -11.30 -54.37 37.48
N LYS A 4 -11.63 -53.47 36.54
CA LYS A 4 -10.85 -53.28 35.29
C LYS A 4 -11.17 -51.93 34.66
N SER A 5 -10.19 -51.05 34.78
CA SER A 5 -10.00 -49.79 34.06
C SER A 5 -9.86 -50.04 32.56
N LEU A 6 -10.48 -49.19 31.74
CA LEU A 6 -10.12 -49.04 30.33
C LEU A 6 -9.98 -47.55 30.01
N VAL A 7 -8.74 -47.09 29.97
CA VAL A 7 -8.35 -45.75 29.54
C VAL A 7 -8.25 -45.80 28.02
N PHE A 8 -9.20 -45.20 27.31
CA PHE A 8 -9.07 -44.91 25.88
C PHE A 8 -8.37 -43.57 25.73
N GLY A 9 -7.06 -43.61 25.47
CA GLY A 9 -6.29 -42.44 25.06
C GLY A 9 -6.64 -42.10 23.61
N LEU A 10 -7.38 -41.00 23.41
CA LEU A 10 -7.62 -40.43 22.10
C LEU A 10 -6.46 -39.47 21.77
N ILE A 11 -5.50 -39.93 20.97
CA ILE A 11 -4.46 -39.06 20.41
C ILE A 11 -5.10 -38.32 19.24
N ALA A 12 -5.52 -37.07 19.46
CA ALA A 12 -5.94 -36.19 18.39
C ALA A 12 -4.69 -35.75 17.60
N LEU A 13 -4.50 -36.36 16.42
CA LEU A 13 -3.47 -35.99 15.46
C LEU A 13 -3.89 -34.67 14.81
N SER A 14 -3.35 -33.54 15.27
CA SER A 14 -3.58 -32.24 14.62
C SER A 14 -2.88 -32.23 13.27
N LEU A 15 -3.65 -32.35 12.19
CA LEU A 15 -3.20 -32.07 10.83
C LEU A 15 -2.92 -30.58 10.72
N ILE A 16 -1.64 -30.20 10.77
CA ILE A 16 -1.19 -28.87 10.37
C ILE A 16 -1.28 -28.83 8.85
N VAL A 17 -2.37 -28.26 8.31
CA VAL A 17 -2.45 -27.91 6.90
C VAL A 17 -1.58 -26.67 6.73
N SER A 18 -0.35 -26.85 6.26
CA SER A 18 0.46 -25.76 5.75
C SER A 18 -0.17 -25.29 4.44
N ALA A 19 -0.91 -24.18 4.48
CA ALA A 19 -1.31 -23.48 3.27
C ALA A 19 -0.03 -23.01 2.57
N PHE A 20 0.27 -23.60 1.42
CA PHE A 20 1.29 -23.07 0.53
C PHE A 20 0.70 -21.81 -0.10
N ALA A 21 1.27 -20.64 0.22
CA ALA A 21 0.88 -19.39 -0.41
C ALA A 21 1.06 -19.51 -1.93
N GLU A 22 -0.05 -19.45 -2.68
CA GLU A 22 0.01 -19.62 -4.13
C GLU A 22 0.43 -18.31 -4.79
N THR A 23 1.59 -18.34 -5.47
CA THR A 23 2.10 -17.16 -6.18
C THR A 23 1.59 -17.12 -7.61
N THR A 24 0.78 -16.12 -7.91
CA THR A 24 0.32 -15.82 -9.27
C THR A 24 1.36 -14.97 -9.98
N LYS A 25 2.04 -15.54 -10.98
CA LYS A 25 3.02 -14.81 -11.81
C LYS A 25 2.41 -14.42 -13.14
N VAL A 26 2.50 -13.13 -13.49
CA VAL A 26 1.96 -12.62 -14.76
C VAL A 26 2.88 -11.63 -15.47
N THR A 27 2.80 -11.65 -16.79
CA THR A 27 3.48 -10.68 -17.67
C THR A 27 2.50 -10.09 -18.68
N GLY A 28 2.79 -8.90 -19.17
CA GLY A 28 1.96 -8.21 -20.15
C GLY A 28 0.80 -7.43 -19.51
N ALA A 29 -0.40 -7.53 -20.09
CA ALA A 29 -1.59 -6.83 -19.61
C ALA A 29 -2.57 -7.81 -18.99
N ASN A 30 -2.84 -7.69 -17.70
CA ASN A 30 -3.69 -8.60 -16.94
C ASN A 30 -4.78 -7.82 -16.18
N GLN A 31 -5.95 -8.44 -16.06
CA GLN A 31 -7.08 -7.87 -15.36
C GLN A 31 -7.71 -8.91 -14.43
N TYR A 32 -7.94 -8.51 -13.20
CA TYR A 32 -8.59 -9.30 -12.17
C TYR A 32 -9.87 -8.60 -11.72
N GLY A 33 -10.92 -9.40 -11.52
CA GLY A 33 -12.18 -8.96 -10.91
C GLY A 33 -12.18 -9.28 -9.42
N GLU A 34 -13.35 -9.65 -8.93
CA GLU A 34 -13.56 -10.07 -7.55
C GLU A 34 -12.96 -11.46 -7.32
N VAL A 35 -11.67 -11.49 -7.01
CA VAL A 35 -10.91 -12.69 -6.67
C VAL A 35 -10.00 -12.39 -5.47
N THR A 36 -9.62 -13.45 -4.76
CA THR A 36 -8.62 -13.38 -3.69
C THR A 36 -7.36 -14.08 -4.16
N LEU A 37 -6.22 -13.40 -4.03
CA LEU A 37 -4.90 -13.94 -4.36
C LEU A 37 -3.98 -13.79 -3.15
N ASP A 38 -3.15 -14.80 -2.87
CA ASP A 38 -2.15 -14.66 -1.82
C ASP A 38 -1.05 -13.72 -2.29
N THR A 39 -0.38 -14.06 -3.40
CA THR A 39 0.68 -13.23 -3.97
C THR A 39 0.46 -13.00 -5.46
N LEU A 40 0.64 -11.75 -5.90
CA LEU A 40 0.63 -11.34 -7.30
C LEU A 40 1.98 -10.72 -7.68
N ASP A 41 2.77 -11.48 -8.44
CA ASP A 41 4.05 -11.05 -9.00
C ASP A 41 3.87 -10.72 -10.47
N GLY A 42 4.03 -9.44 -10.82
CA GLY A 42 3.64 -8.91 -12.11
C GLY A 42 4.73 -8.13 -12.83
N VAL A 43 4.77 -8.25 -14.15
CA VAL A 43 5.48 -7.31 -15.03
C VAL A 43 4.53 -6.79 -16.12
N GLY A 44 4.35 -5.47 -16.20
CA GLY A 44 3.50 -4.82 -17.20
C GLY A 44 2.31 -4.09 -16.58
N LEU A 45 1.15 -4.17 -17.23
CA LEU A 45 -0.07 -3.49 -16.81
C LEU A 45 -0.97 -4.46 -16.04
N ILE A 46 -1.29 -4.13 -14.79
CA ILE A 46 -2.23 -4.91 -13.97
C ILE A 46 -3.40 -4.03 -13.57
N LYS A 47 -4.62 -4.52 -13.83
CA LYS A 47 -5.87 -3.92 -13.38
C LYS A 47 -6.53 -4.80 -12.33
N LEU A 48 -6.82 -4.25 -11.16
CA LEU A 48 -7.54 -4.93 -10.08
C LEU A 48 -8.87 -4.24 -9.86
N ASN A 49 -9.99 -4.97 -9.94
CA ASN A 49 -11.32 -4.43 -9.70
C ASN A 49 -12.01 -5.29 -8.63
N ALA A 50 -12.27 -4.73 -7.45
CA ALA A 50 -12.79 -5.47 -6.29
C ALA A 50 -11.93 -6.69 -5.90
N THR A 51 -10.64 -6.68 -6.24
CA THR A 51 -9.72 -7.78 -5.95
C THR A 51 -9.13 -7.66 -4.55
N THR A 52 -8.99 -8.79 -3.85
CA THR A 52 -8.23 -8.89 -2.61
C THR A 52 -6.89 -9.57 -2.89
N VAL A 53 -5.78 -8.95 -2.50
CA VAL A 53 -4.44 -9.53 -2.67
C VAL A 53 -3.62 -9.37 -1.39
N GLU A 54 -3.06 -10.43 -0.83
CA GLU A 54 -2.24 -10.27 0.39
C GLU A 54 -0.91 -9.55 0.09
N THR A 55 -0.22 -9.90 -1.01
CA THR A 55 1.04 -9.26 -1.42
C THR A 55 1.09 -9.00 -2.91
N ILE A 56 1.44 -7.77 -3.30
CA ILE A 56 1.70 -7.39 -4.70
C ILE A 56 3.15 -6.98 -4.87
N ASN A 57 3.83 -7.58 -5.84
CA ASN A 57 5.11 -7.11 -6.35
C ASN A 57 4.97 -6.85 -7.86
N LEU A 58 4.97 -5.58 -8.26
CA LEU A 58 4.76 -5.19 -9.65
C LEU A 58 5.90 -4.33 -10.18
N THR A 59 6.39 -4.68 -11.36
CA THR A 59 7.16 -3.77 -12.21
C THR A 59 6.30 -3.35 -13.40
N GLY A 60 5.87 -2.09 -13.45
CA GLY A 60 4.99 -1.56 -14.49
C GLY A 60 3.88 -0.66 -13.93
N SER A 61 2.67 -0.81 -14.45
CA SER A 61 1.53 0.06 -14.11
C SER A 61 0.46 -0.73 -13.36
N LEU A 62 0.16 -0.31 -12.14
CA LEU A 62 -0.96 -0.81 -11.34
C LEU A 62 -2.13 0.16 -11.43
N ILE A 63 -3.29 -0.33 -11.84
CA ILE A 63 -4.56 0.39 -11.74
C ILE A 63 -5.47 -0.42 -10.83
N THR A 64 -6.01 0.21 -9.80
CA THR A 64 -6.96 -0.47 -8.90
C THR A 64 -8.26 0.30 -8.78
N GLN A 65 -9.34 -0.44 -8.67
CA GLN A 65 -10.66 0.07 -8.34
C GLN A 65 -11.25 -0.81 -7.23
N ASP A 66 -11.50 -0.21 -6.07
CA ASP A 66 -12.17 -0.83 -4.92
C ASP A 66 -11.44 -2.10 -4.40
N ALA A 67 -10.11 -2.12 -4.47
CA ALA A 67 -9.28 -3.28 -4.12
C ALA A 67 -8.82 -3.28 -2.64
N GLN A 68 -8.54 -4.47 -2.11
CA GLN A 68 -7.97 -4.69 -0.78
C GLN A 68 -6.59 -5.30 -0.94
N ILE A 69 -5.55 -4.63 -0.47
CA ILE A 69 -4.17 -5.08 -0.62
C ILE A 69 -3.52 -5.15 0.76
N GLY A 70 -2.89 -6.27 1.08
CA GLY A 70 -2.07 -6.37 2.29
C GLY A 70 -0.80 -5.52 2.13
N THR A 71 0.21 -6.05 1.44
CA THR A 71 1.50 -5.41 1.17
C THR A 71 1.58 -4.98 -0.29
N LEU A 72 2.00 -3.73 -0.54
CA LEU A 72 2.09 -3.16 -1.89
C LEU A 72 3.55 -2.82 -2.23
N ASN A 73 4.10 -3.41 -3.29
CA ASN A 73 5.40 -3.03 -3.86
C ASN A 73 5.24 -2.77 -5.36
N VAL A 74 5.38 -1.50 -5.78
CA VAL A 74 5.27 -1.11 -7.20
C VAL A 74 6.50 -0.35 -7.63
N ILE A 75 7.11 -0.79 -8.72
CA ILE A 75 8.14 -0.06 -9.47
C ILE A 75 7.50 0.38 -10.78
N GLY A 76 7.18 1.66 -10.91
CA GLY A 76 6.49 2.24 -12.06
C GLY A 76 5.34 3.16 -11.66
N GLU A 77 4.14 2.93 -12.20
CA GLU A 77 2.97 3.77 -11.95
C GLU A 77 1.94 3.05 -11.08
N ALA A 78 1.40 3.75 -10.08
CA ALA A 78 0.29 3.28 -9.28
C ALA A 78 -0.86 4.29 -9.29
N ASN A 79 -1.98 3.88 -9.87
CA ASN A 79 -3.25 4.61 -9.84
C ASN A 79 -4.25 3.84 -8.97
N LEU A 80 -4.47 4.34 -7.75
CA LEU A 80 -5.25 3.68 -6.73
C LEU A 80 -6.58 4.39 -6.55
N LYS A 81 -7.70 3.69 -6.70
CA LYS A 81 -9.04 4.27 -6.52
C LYS A 81 -9.88 3.38 -5.63
N GLY A 82 -10.36 3.90 -4.50
CA GLY A 82 -11.16 3.08 -3.57
C GLY A 82 -10.36 1.99 -2.86
N THR A 83 -9.03 2.12 -2.82
CA THR A 83 -8.13 1.02 -2.46
C THR A 83 -7.68 1.12 -1.01
N THR A 84 -7.70 0.00 -0.30
CA THR A 84 -7.16 -0.08 1.07
C THR A 84 -5.84 -0.85 1.04
N ILE A 85 -4.78 -0.26 1.58
CA ILE A 85 -3.49 -0.90 1.84
C ILE A 85 -3.38 -1.14 3.34
N GLN A 86 -3.33 -2.40 3.75
CA GLN A 86 -3.42 -2.79 5.16
C GLN A 86 -2.06 -2.78 5.87
N ASN A 87 -1.02 -3.23 5.17
CA ASN A 87 0.34 -3.29 5.68
C ASN A 87 1.20 -2.18 5.05
N ALA A 88 2.52 -2.39 5.02
CA ALA A 88 3.44 -1.45 4.39
C ALA A 88 3.21 -1.35 2.88
N GLY A 89 3.33 -0.14 2.36
CA GLY A 89 3.32 0.14 0.92
C GLY A 89 4.63 0.79 0.48
N SER A 90 5.11 0.44 -0.72
CA SER A 90 6.26 1.03 -1.38
C SER A 90 5.94 1.29 -2.85
N VAL A 91 6.06 2.55 -3.28
CA VAL A 91 5.90 2.94 -4.68
C VAL A 91 7.14 3.70 -5.14
N MET A 92 7.86 3.12 -6.11
CA MET A 92 8.99 3.72 -6.79
C MET A 92 8.54 4.17 -8.18
N GLY A 93 8.16 5.44 -8.32
CA GLY A 93 7.65 6.04 -9.55
C GLY A 93 6.40 6.88 -9.31
N SER A 94 5.49 6.94 -10.28
CA SER A 94 4.30 7.82 -10.21
C SER A 94 3.23 7.24 -9.28
N LEU A 95 2.65 8.07 -8.42
CA LEU A 95 1.58 7.66 -7.51
C LEU A 95 0.42 8.67 -7.53
N GLN A 96 -0.76 8.16 -7.84
CA GLN A 96 -2.03 8.85 -7.65
C GLN A 96 -2.96 7.95 -6.84
N ALA A 97 -3.51 8.46 -5.74
CA ALA A 97 -4.44 7.74 -4.89
C ALA A 97 -5.70 8.58 -4.62
N THR A 98 -6.87 8.00 -4.90
CA THR A 98 -8.18 8.66 -4.79
C THR A 98 -9.13 7.80 -3.96
N ARG A 99 -9.68 8.34 -2.87
CA ARG A 99 -10.55 7.57 -1.96
C ARG A 99 -9.87 6.30 -1.45
N SER A 100 -8.59 6.42 -1.10
CA SER A 100 -7.79 5.27 -0.67
C SER A 100 -7.35 5.42 0.78
N THR A 101 -7.15 4.30 1.45
CA THR A 101 -6.73 4.24 2.85
C THR A 101 -5.41 3.48 2.96
N PHE A 102 -4.45 4.06 3.68
CA PHE A 102 -3.15 3.45 3.96
C PHE A 102 -3.02 3.32 5.48
N GLN A 103 -3.18 2.09 5.98
CA GLN A 103 -3.21 1.78 7.42
C GLN A 103 -1.82 1.72 8.06
N ASN A 104 -0.76 1.79 7.26
CA ASN A 104 0.62 1.79 7.73
C ASN A 104 1.47 2.80 6.94
N THR A 105 2.77 2.81 7.21
CA THR A 105 3.72 3.71 6.55
C THR A 105 3.79 3.42 5.05
N LEU A 106 3.55 4.45 4.25
CA LEU A 106 3.75 4.43 2.81
C LEU A 106 5.12 5.01 2.46
N THR A 107 5.97 4.20 1.85
CA THR A 107 7.27 4.62 1.32
C THR A 107 7.13 5.02 -0.14
N ILE A 108 7.62 6.20 -0.50
CA ILE A 108 7.50 6.75 -1.85
C ILE A 108 8.88 7.17 -2.34
N LEU A 109 9.28 6.69 -3.51
CA LEU A 109 10.40 7.25 -4.27
C LEU A 109 9.81 7.84 -5.55
N SER A 110 9.47 9.12 -5.50
CA SER A 110 8.86 9.84 -6.62
C SER A 110 9.22 11.31 -6.58
N GLN A 111 9.08 11.98 -7.73
CA GLN A 111 9.17 13.45 -7.80
C GLN A 111 7.88 14.09 -7.29
N LYS A 112 6.74 13.42 -7.51
CA LYS A 112 5.42 13.89 -7.10
C LYS A 112 4.50 12.71 -6.77
N ALA A 113 3.77 12.80 -5.67
CA ALA A 113 2.62 11.95 -5.36
C ALA A 113 1.37 12.80 -5.09
N LEU A 114 0.21 12.30 -5.52
CA LEU A 114 -1.08 12.99 -5.40
C LEU A 114 -2.07 12.14 -4.63
N PHE A 115 -2.66 12.72 -3.59
CA PHE A 115 -3.70 12.10 -2.77
C PHE A 115 -4.98 12.94 -2.82
N THR A 116 -6.12 12.31 -3.08
CA THR A 116 -7.43 12.96 -3.15
C THR A 116 -8.46 12.19 -2.34
N THR A 117 -9.05 12.81 -1.31
CA THR A 117 -10.02 12.15 -0.41
C THR A 117 -9.49 10.86 0.19
N SER A 118 -8.21 10.86 0.59
CA SER A 118 -7.52 9.68 1.09
C SER A 118 -7.09 9.84 2.55
N THR A 119 -6.93 8.73 3.26
CA THR A 119 -6.44 8.71 4.65
C THR A 119 -5.15 7.94 4.72
N LEU A 120 -4.11 8.53 5.33
CA LEU A 120 -2.79 7.90 5.46
C LEU A 120 -2.29 7.98 6.89
N GLU A 121 -1.71 6.89 7.39
CA GLU A 121 -1.09 6.87 8.71
C GLU A 121 0.28 7.54 8.73
N ALA A 122 1.20 7.19 7.84
CA ALA A 122 2.52 7.84 7.80
C ALA A 122 3.11 7.78 6.39
N ILE A 123 4.02 8.72 6.07
CA ILE A 123 4.68 8.77 4.76
C ILE A 123 6.18 8.97 4.93
N THR A 124 6.96 8.14 4.23
CA THR A 124 8.41 8.34 4.05
C THR A 124 8.69 8.56 2.57
N VAL A 125 9.23 9.73 2.23
CA VAL A 125 9.66 10.07 0.87
C VAL A 125 11.16 9.89 0.77
N LYS A 126 11.57 8.84 0.04
CA LYS A 126 12.97 8.50 -0.20
C LYS A 126 13.64 9.51 -1.11
N ARG A 127 14.92 9.79 -0.86
CA ARG A 127 15.70 10.70 -1.70
C ARG A 127 15.92 10.08 -3.08
N ASP A 128 15.47 10.77 -4.12
CA ASP A 128 15.87 10.47 -5.49
C ASP A 128 17.18 11.23 -5.80
N SER A 129 18.30 10.51 -5.83
CA SER A 129 19.63 11.09 -6.09
C SER A 129 19.78 11.64 -7.50
N GLY A 130 18.98 11.18 -8.46
CA GLY A 130 18.96 11.67 -9.83
C GLY A 130 18.17 12.97 -9.99
N TYR A 131 17.26 13.27 -9.05
CA TYR A 131 16.38 14.42 -9.12
C TYR A 131 16.89 15.60 -8.29
N LYS A 132 17.24 16.69 -8.98
CA LYS A 132 17.74 17.93 -8.33
C LYS A 132 16.61 18.85 -7.82
N GLY A 133 15.37 18.57 -8.20
CA GLY A 133 14.20 19.36 -7.81
C GLY A 133 13.69 19.03 -6.42
N LYS A 134 12.51 19.56 -6.09
CA LYS A 134 11.82 19.28 -4.82
C LYS A 134 10.85 18.13 -5.01
N GLN A 135 10.85 17.18 -4.09
CA GLN A 135 9.85 16.11 -4.07
C GLN A 135 8.57 16.65 -3.44
N ILE A 136 7.44 16.44 -4.11
CA ILE A 136 6.17 17.06 -3.78
C ILE A 136 5.16 16.00 -3.35
N LEU A 137 4.55 16.18 -2.18
CA LEU A 137 3.31 15.51 -1.81
C LEU A 137 2.17 16.51 -1.96
N GLU A 138 1.19 16.22 -2.81
CA GLU A 138 0.03 17.08 -3.01
C GLU A 138 -1.23 16.42 -2.43
N LEU A 139 -1.89 17.12 -1.51
CA LEU A 139 -3.10 16.66 -0.82
C LEU A 139 -4.30 17.47 -1.28
N ARG A 140 -5.33 16.80 -1.79
CA ARG A 140 -6.57 17.43 -2.27
C ARG A 140 -7.81 16.83 -1.60
N HIS A 141 -8.84 17.66 -1.46
CA HIS A 141 -10.21 17.29 -1.04
C HIS A 141 -10.30 16.31 0.13
N HIS A 142 -10.42 16.80 1.37
CA HIS A 142 -10.61 15.94 2.55
C HIS A 142 -9.55 14.83 2.72
N THR A 143 -8.33 15.05 2.21
CA THR A 143 -7.22 14.13 2.46
C THR A 143 -6.64 14.40 3.84
N ILE A 144 -6.44 13.35 4.64
CA ILE A 144 -5.93 13.42 6.01
C ILE A 144 -4.69 12.54 6.12
N ILE A 145 -3.61 13.10 6.66
CA ILE A 145 -2.43 12.35 7.08
C ILE A 145 -2.37 12.41 8.62
N ASN A 146 -2.56 11.27 9.27
CA ASN A 146 -2.68 11.17 10.73
C ASN A 146 -1.33 11.28 11.44
N GLY A 147 -0.30 10.65 10.89
CA GLY A 147 1.04 10.58 11.47
C GLY A 147 2.09 11.35 10.67
N PRO A 148 3.38 11.05 10.91
CA PRO A 148 4.47 11.87 10.43
C PRO A 148 4.71 11.74 8.92
N ILE A 149 5.28 12.81 8.36
CA ILE A 149 5.82 12.85 6.99
C ILE A 149 7.32 13.10 7.08
N HIS A 150 8.13 12.19 6.54
CA HIS A 150 9.58 12.34 6.49
C HIS A 150 10.09 12.41 5.05
N PHE A 151 10.87 13.44 4.72
CA PHE A 151 11.58 13.54 3.45
C PHE A 151 13.09 13.37 3.65
N GLU A 152 13.66 12.33 3.08
CA GLU A 152 15.11 12.08 3.18
C GLU A 152 15.95 13.11 2.39
N SER A 153 15.35 13.80 1.40
CA SER A 153 16.04 14.80 0.58
C SER A 153 16.31 16.11 1.33
N GLY A 154 15.64 16.38 2.45
CA GLY A 154 15.74 17.65 3.18
C GLY A 154 15.16 18.85 2.45
N LYS A 155 14.51 18.65 1.29
CA LYS A 155 13.97 19.70 0.40
C LYS A 155 12.52 19.42 -0.02
N GLY A 156 11.82 18.57 0.72
CA GLY A 156 10.44 18.17 0.42
C GLY A 156 9.43 19.31 0.57
N GLU A 157 8.33 19.21 -0.17
CA GLU A 157 7.18 20.11 -0.01
C GLU A 157 5.88 19.31 0.10
N VAL A 158 5.08 19.64 1.10
CA VAL A 158 3.72 19.13 1.26
C VAL A 158 2.75 20.25 0.90
N ILE A 159 2.09 20.12 -0.25
CA ILE A 159 1.09 21.08 -0.71
C ILE A 159 -0.27 20.65 -0.15
N VAL A 160 -0.83 21.46 0.74
CA VAL A 160 -2.09 21.17 1.44
C VAL A 160 -3.15 22.13 0.91
N HIS A 161 -4.12 21.59 0.17
CA HIS A 161 -5.31 22.33 -0.29
C HIS A 161 -6.32 22.55 0.85
N PRO A 162 -7.30 23.47 0.67
CA PRO A 162 -8.41 23.61 1.60
C PRO A 162 -9.07 22.26 1.87
N THR A 163 -9.57 22.06 3.10
CA THR A 163 -10.18 20.80 3.61
C THR A 163 -9.21 19.64 3.90
N CYS A 164 -7.94 19.73 3.52
CA CYS A 164 -6.94 18.71 3.83
C CYS A 164 -6.28 18.95 5.20
N GLN A 165 -5.79 17.88 5.83
CA GLN A 165 -5.14 17.95 7.15
C GLN A 165 -3.86 17.12 7.17
N VAL A 166 -2.84 17.65 7.84
CA VAL A 166 -1.62 16.93 8.24
C VAL A 166 -1.53 17.10 9.74
N LEU A 167 -1.75 16.00 10.47
CA LEU A 167 -1.84 16.00 11.93
C LEU A 167 -0.48 15.69 12.58
N GLY A 168 0.36 14.92 11.91
CA GLY A 168 1.73 14.62 12.36
C GLY A 168 2.76 15.68 11.95
N GLU A 169 3.99 15.48 12.45
CA GLU A 169 5.13 16.34 12.13
C GLU A 169 5.60 16.14 10.67
N VAL A 170 6.06 17.22 10.04
CA VAL A 170 6.73 17.18 8.74
C VAL A 170 8.21 17.47 8.92
N THR A 171 9.06 16.47 8.64
CA THR A 171 10.52 16.56 8.77
C THR A 171 11.20 16.45 7.40
N GLY A 172 12.33 17.13 7.23
CA GLY A 172 13.07 17.15 5.95
C GLY A 172 12.33 17.85 4.79
N GLY A 173 11.25 18.56 5.11
CA GLY A 173 10.44 19.29 4.15
C GLY A 173 9.65 20.40 4.83
N LYS A 174 8.76 21.05 4.08
CA LYS A 174 7.89 22.11 4.60
C LYS A 174 6.46 21.98 4.10
N VAL A 175 5.52 22.48 4.89
CA VAL A 175 4.11 22.55 4.52
C VAL A 175 3.81 23.86 3.79
N ILE A 176 3.14 23.78 2.65
CA ILE A 176 2.66 24.91 1.85
C ILE A 176 1.14 24.83 1.79
N LYS A 177 0.45 25.77 2.43
CA LYS A 177 -1.02 25.85 2.36
C LYS A 177 -1.43 26.60 1.10
N LYS A 178 -2.34 26.01 0.32
CA LYS A 178 -3.01 26.67 -0.80
C LYS A 178 -4.28 27.35 -0.29
N HIS A 179 -4.48 28.59 -0.72
CA HIS A 179 -5.68 29.38 -0.48
C HIS A 179 -6.63 29.23 -1.66
#